data_AF-A0A2G8IXW0-F1
#
_entry.id   AF-A0A2G8IXW0-F1
#
_cell.length_a   1.000
_cell.length_b   1.000
_cell.length_c   1.000
_cell.angle_alpha   90.00
_cell.angle_beta   90.00
_cell.angle_gamma   90.00
#
_symmetry.space_group_name_H-M   'P 1'
#
loop_
_entity.id
_entity.type
_entity.pdbx_description
1 polymer ?
#
loop_
_entity_poly.entity_id
_entity_poly.type
_entity_poly.pdbx_seq_one_letter_code
_entity_poly.pdbx_strand_id
1 'polypeptide(L)'
;MDIKSPKVFETSDKAHADLFNEMVKVLIENDTGLLDQLISHIGDTKPHASESEKKKWNESQIYKITADDGKYLISVPADGSIFDAIKDKGTCTFIASPGVEDSPAPSNAYLRGIQTVGQNNIGTGFAVDTSGNAYYFYYNSTHISITWTQLPTAAEKDKWNSGQLYKLTQDSGDRKPLPTVLDGTDILSLPPGRYSAAGQYLTNKPTTNDSSFFNIDVEGIDTRKDIRLCRSFDNLYWFGTVHTGGEFKGWKRMITDSDAKLNWKFPTIRNGWKTYKSEVNNDYRVRVAKDALGIVHVTGAIAGGTLGEVPAFTLPEGCEPPFPLYNVGIASSTGGFKGPQFSRQYIATDGRFCIQDTTSNKDFIVVNCMFKAKE
;
A
#
# COMPACT_ATOMS: atom_id res chain seq x y z
N MET A 1 24.05 33.56 71.47
CA MET A 1 25.30 32.86 71.12
C MET A 1 26.32 33.96 70.96
N ASP A 2 27.40 33.93 71.71
CA ASP A 2 28.35 35.06 71.73
C ASP A 2 29.54 34.73 70.83
N ILE A 3 29.74 35.54 69.79
CA ILE A 3 30.88 35.37 68.87
C ILE A 3 32.14 35.81 69.61
N LYS A 4 33.09 34.89 69.76
CA LYS A 4 34.37 35.17 70.42
C LYS A 4 35.35 35.75 69.43
N SER A 5 35.88 36.95 69.73
CA SER A 5 36.98 37.52 68.95
C SER A 5 38.31 36.92 69.43
N PRO A 6 39.07 36.22 68.57
CA PRO A 6 40.40 35.74 68.91
C PRO A 6 41.37 36.92 69.08
N LYS A 7 42.49 36.68 69.78
CA LYS A 7 43.56 37.68 69.89
C LYS A 7 44.18 37.92 68.51
N VAL A 8 44.63 39.16 68.29
CA VAL A 8 45.40 39.54 67.10
C VAL A 8 46.63 38.64 66.99
N PHE A 9 46.87 38.09 65.81
CA PHE A 9 48.06 37.29 65.54
C PHE A 9 49.25 38.22 65.28
N GLU A 10 50.34 38.04 66.02
CA GLU A 10 51.54 38.85 65.92
C GLU A 10 52.76 37.97 65.59
N THR A 11 53.56 38.39 64.61
CA THR A 11 54.84 37.76 64.26
C THR A 11 55.80 38.81 63.68
N SER A 12 57.08 38.46 63.54
CA SER A 12 58.10 39.30 62.92
C SER A 12 57.82 39.63 61.46
N ASP A 13 57.06 38.78 60.75
CA ASP A 13 56.57 39.02 59.39
C ASP A 13 55.21 39.71 59.40
N LYS A 14 55.24 41.04 59.31
CA LYS A 14 54.05 41.87 59.39
C LYS A 14 53.05 41.61 58.25
N ALA A 15 53.52 41.33 57.03
CA ALA A 15 52.64 41.18 55.87
C ALA A 15 51.77 39.92 55.99
N HIS A 16 52.35 38.80 56.45
CA HIS A 16 51.59 37.58 56.71
C HIS A 16 50.68 37.71 57.93
N ALA A 17 51.11 38.44 58.96
CA ALA A 17 50.27 38.73 60.12
C ALA A 17 49.02 39.54 59.71
N ASP A 18 49.21 40.59 58.91
CA ASP A 18 48.13 41.45 58.42
C ASP A 18 47.12 40.65 57.56
N LEU A 19 47.59 39.83 56.61
CA LEU A 19 46.71 38.99 55.77
C LEU A 19 45.90 37.96 56.59
N PHE A 20 46.53 37.32 57.58
CA PHE A 20 45.83 36.38 58.47
C PHE A 20 44.77 37.09 59.30
N ASN A 21 45.10 38.25 59.88
CA ASN A 21 44.16 39.04 60.67
C ASN A 21 43.00 39.59 59.80
N GLU A 22 43.24 39.94 58.54
CA GLU A 22 42.19 40.31 57.57
C GLU A 22 41.24 39.13 57.28
N MET A 23 41.77 37.93 57.04
CA MET A 23 40.94 36.74 56.87
C MET A 23 40.08 36.46 58.11
N VAL A 24 40.68 36.55 59.31
CA VAL A 24 39.96 36.38 60.58
C VAL A 24 38.85 37.42 60.72
N LYS A 25 39.09 38.67 60.29
CA LYS A 25 38.08 39.73 60.30
C LYS A 25 36.89 39.38 59.39
N VAL A 26 37.14 38.90 58.16
CA VAL A 26 36.08 38.46 57.24
C VAL A 26 35.26 37.30 57.82
N LEU A 27 35.92 36.35 58.50
CA LEU A 27 35.21 35.25 59.17
C LEU A 27 34.29 35.76 60.29
N ILE A 28 34.77 36.70 61.11
CA ILE A 28 33.96 37.31 62.17
C ILE A 28 32.79 38.09 61.59
N GLU A 29 32.99 38.85 60.49
CA GLU A 29 31.92 39.56 59.80
C GLU A 29 30.86 38.60 59.25
N ASN A 30 31.27 37.48 58.64
CA ASN A 30 30.35 36.44 58.16
C ASN A 30 29.58 35.78 59.31
N ASP A 31 30.27 35.39 60.39
CA ASP A 31 29.62 34.77 61.55
C ASP A 31 28.64 35.72 62.22
N THR A 32 28.97 37.02 62.28
CA THR A 32 28.07 38.06 62.79
C THR A 32 26.86 38.21 61.90
N GLY A 33 27.04 38.27 60.58
CA GLY A 33 25.93 38.32 59.62
C GLY A 33 25.03 37.09 59.68
N LEU A 34 25.60 35.89 59.85
CA LEU A 34 24.84 34.65 60.05
C LEU A 34 24.07 34.66 61.37
N LEU A 35 24.68 35.14 62.46
CA LEU A 35 24.02 35.26 63.75
C LEU A 35 22.85 36.25 63.66
N ASP A 36 23.03 37.39 63.00
CA ASP A 36 21.96 38.39 62.79
C ASP A 36 20.80 37.80 61.97
N GLN A 37 21.10 37.05 60.90
CA GLN A 37 20.07 36.35 60.12
C GLN A 37 19.33 35.29 60.95
N LEU A 38 20.04 34.54 61.78
CA LEU A 38 19.44 33.54 62.66
C LEU A 38 18.57 34.19 63.74
N ILE A 39 19.03 35.29 64.34
CA ILE A 39 18.24 36.08 65.30
C ILE A 39 16.98 36.62 64.62
N SER A 40 17.11 37.14 63.40
CA SER A 40 15.97 37.60 62.61
C SER A 40 15.00 36.47 62.29
N HIS A 41 15.49 35.26 61.99
CA HIS A 41 14.66 34.08 61.69
C HIS A 41 13.96 33.54 62.94
N ILE A 42 14.66 33.45 64.08
CA ILE A 42 14.09 33.04 65.37
C ILE A 42 13.04 34.06 65.85
N GLY A 43 13.28 35.35 65.62
CA GLY A 43 12.35 36.43 65.91
C GLY A 43 11.20 36.55 64.91
N ASP A 44 11.28 35.89 63.76
CA ASP A 44 10.20 35.86 62.77
C ASP A 44 9.06 34.98 63.28
N THR A 45 8.01 35.64 63.76
CA THR A 45 6.79 34.99 64.26
C THR A 45 5.89 34.46 63.15
N LYS A 46 6.25 34.65 61.86
CA LYS A 46 5.52 34.08 60.73
C LYS A 46 6.05 32.67 60.43
N PRO A 47 5.29 31.61 60.74
CA PRO A 47 5.72 30.25 60.40
C PRO A 47 5.74 30.04 58.88
N HIS A 48 6.72 29.28 58.38
CA HIS A 48 6.82 28.88 56.95
C HIS A 48 5.58 28.12 56.46
N ALA A 49 4.87 27.46 57.37
CA ALA A 49 3.54 26.91 57.16
C ALA A 49 2.80 26.96 58.49
N SER A 50 1.62 27.57 58.48
CA SER A 50 0.74 27.61 59.64
C SER A 50 0.14 26.24 59.94
N GLU A 51 -0.32 26.03 61.17
CA GLU A 51 -1.12 24.84 61.52
C GLU A 51 -2.38 24.75 60.65
N SER A 52 -2.96 25.89 60.26
CA SER A 52 -4.13 25.95 59.39
C SER A 52 -3.83 25.45 57.97
N GLU A 53 -2.65 25.74 57.42
CA GLU A 53 -2.22 25.26 56.09
C GLU A 53 -1.88 23.77 56.13
N LYS A 54 -1.16 23.32 57.17
CA LYS A 54 -0.88 21.90 57.38
C LYS A 54 -2.17 21.10 57.53
N LYS A 55 -3.14 21.63 58.28
CA LYS A 55 -4.49 21.05 58.41
C LYS A 55 -5.19 20.99 57.06
N LYS A 56 -5.19 22.07 56.28
CA LYS A 56 -5.78 22.11 54.93
C LYS A 56 -5.17 21.07 53.99
N TRP A 57 -3.84 20.86 54.04
CA TRP A 57 -3.18 19.82 53.26
C TRP A 57 -3.56 18.42 53.73
N ASN A 58 -3.58 18.18 55.03
CA ASN A 58 -4.02 16.91 55.61
C ASN A 58 -5.51 16.61 55.29
N GLU A 59 -6.32 17.63 55.10
CA GLU A 59 -7.74 17.54 54.72
C GLU A 59 -7.97 17.58 53.20
N SER A 60 -6.94 17.77 52.37
CA SER A 60 -7.09 18.00 50.92
C SER A 60 -7.51 16.76 50.12
N GLN A 61 -7.37 15.55 50.69
CA GLN A 61 -7.92 14.31 50.16
C GLN A 61 -8.67 13.56 51.25
N ILE A 62 -9.94 13.91 51.44
CA ILE A 62 -10.82 13.38 52.49
C ILE A 62 -11.11 11.87 52.28
N TYR A 63 -10.93 11.36 51.07
CA TYR A 63 -11.11 9.96 50.71
C TYR A 63 -9.96 9.47 49.82
N LYS A 64 -9.29 8.38 50.22
CA LYS A 64 -8.19 7.79 49.44
C LYS A 64 -8.72 7.06 48.21
N ILE A 65 -8.01 7.15 47.08
CA ILE A 65 -8.33 6.40 45.85
C ILE A 65 -7.55 5.06 45.82
N THR A 66 -6.37 5.01 46.44
CA THR A 66 -5.45 3.85 46.52
C THR A 66 -4.99 3.63 47.96
N ALA A 67 -4.38 2.46 48.24
CA ALA A 67 -3.65 2.23 49.48
C ALA A 67 -2.32 3.02 49.52
N ASP A 68 -1.73 3.16 50.71
CA ASP A 68 -0.49 3.93 50.91
C ASP A 68 0.76 3.28 50.29
N ASP A 69 0.69 1.98 50.01
CA ASP A 69 1.73 1.23 49.30
C ASP A 69 1.58 1.28 47.78
N GLY A 70 0.68 2.13 47.26
CA GLY A 70 0.40 2.29 45.85
C GLY A 70 -0.46 1.16 45.25
N LYS A 71 -1.05 0.28 46.07
CA LYS A 71 -1.96 -0.78 45.62
C LYS A 71 -3.41 -0.31 45.57
N TYR A 72 -4.27 -1.22 45.15
CA TYR A 72 -5.72 -1.08 45.24
C TYR A 72 -6.14 -0.66 46.66
N LEU A 73 -7.17 0.19 46.76
CA LEU A 73 -7.73 0.58 48.05
C LEU A 73 -8.56 -0.56 48.66
N ILE A 74 -9.30 -1.29 47.82
CA ILE A 74 -10.28 -2.29 48.24
C ILE A 74 -9.86 -3.66 47.72
N SER A 75 -9.79 -4.65 48.60
CA SER A 75 -9.57 -6.05 48.23
C SER A 75 -10.86 -6.83 48.40
N VAL A 76 -11.36 -7.42 47.31
CA VAL A 76 -12.55 -8.26 47.32
C VAL A 76 -12.11 -9.75 47.37
N PRO A 77 -12.48 -10.50 48.42
CA PRO A 77 -12.12 -11.91 48.56
C PRO A 77 -12.96 -12.80 47.63
N ALA A 78 -12.54 -14.05 47.41
CA ALA A 78 -13.15 -14.98 46.45
C ALA A 78 -14.66 -15.25 46.67
N ASP A 79 -15.17 -15.06 47.88
CA ASP A 79 -16.58 -15.23 48.26
C ASP A 79 -17.31 -13.88 48.43
N GLY A 80 -16.67 -12.79 48.02
CA GLY A 80 -17.20 -11.44 48.11
C GLY A 80 -17.90 -10.96 46.84
N SER A 81 -18.40 -9.72 46.92
CA SER A 81 -19.10 -8.98 45.87
C SER A 81 -18.39 -7.64 45.65
N ILE A 82 -18.02 -7.34 44.40
CA ILE A 82 -17.41 -6.07 43.99
C ILE A 82 -18.42 -4.95 44.23
N PHE A 83 -19.68 -5.16 43.83
CA PHE A 83 -20.77 -4.22 44.06
C PHE A 83 -20.85 -3.78 45.52
N ASP A 84 -20.94 -4.73 46.45
CA ASP A 84 -21.08 -4.42 47.88
C ASP A 84 -19.84 -3.74 48.45
N ALA A 85 -18.66 -4.05 47.92
CA ALA A 85 -17.42 -3.44 48.35
C ALA A 85 -17.30 -1.96 47.93
N ILE A 86 -17.88 -1.57 46.79
CA ILE A 86 -17.68 -0.22 46.19
C ILE A 86 -18.93 0.67 46.12
N LYS A 87 -20.14 0.14 46.33
CA LYS A 87 -21.42 0.86 46.12
C LYS A 87 -21.60 2.14 46.93
N ASP A 88 -21.00 2.20 48.12
CA ASP A 88 -21.11 3.36 49.02
C ASP A 88 -19.82 4.19 49.04
N LYS A 89 -18.94 3.96 48.06
CA LYS A 89 -17.61 4.58 47.97
C LYS A 89 -17.57 5.66 46.89
N GLY A 90 -16.63 6.58 47.06
CA GLY A 90 -16.28 7.56 46.04
C GLY A 90 -15.47 6.93 44.89
N THR A 91 -14.62 7.73 44.26
CA THR A 91 -13.59 7.22 43.35
C THR A 91 -12.61 6.32 44.12
N CYS A 92 -12.51 5.04 43.76
CA CYS A 92 -11.62 4.09 44.43
C CYS A 92 -11.10 3.02 43.47
N THR A 93 -9.92 2.51 43.77
CA THR A 93 -9.34 1.33 43.10
C THR A 93 -9.68 0.05 43.87
N PHE A 94 -9.82 -1.05 43.15
CA PHE A 94 -10.07 -2.35 43.75
C PHE A 94 -9.32 -3.48 43.03
N ILE A 95 -9.13 -4.57 43.75
CA ILE A 95 -8.82 -5.88 43.18
C ILE A 95 -9.92 -6.86 43.58
N ALA A 96 -10.28 -7.74 42.66
CA ALA A 96 -11.14 -8.88 42.92
C ALA A 96 -10.34 -10.17 42.74
N SER A 97 -10.42 -11.04 43.74
CA SER A 97 -9.78 -12.34 43.72
C SER A 97 -10.51 -13.29 42.76
N PRO A 98 -9.83 -14.32 42.24
CA PRO A 98 -10.49 -15.42 41.56
C PRO A 98 -11.65 -15.99 42.40
N GLY A 99 -12.84 -16.11 41.80
CA GLY A 99 -14.03 -16.67 42.46
C GLY A 99 -15.09 -15.65 42.87
N VAL A 100 -14.75 -14.35 42.92
CA VAL A 100 -15.69 -13.25 43.25
C VAL A 100 -16.96 -13.34 42.40
N GLU A 101 -18.12 -13.30 43.07
CA GLU A 101 -19.42 -13.67 42.49
C GLU A 101 -19.80 -12.84 41.26
N ASP A 102 -19.62 -11.52 41.36
CA ASP A 102 -20.02 -10.56 40.35
C ASP A 102 -18.84 -10.10 39.47
N SER A 103 -17.76 -10.88 39.37
CA SER A 103 -16.65 -10.62 38.46
C SER A 103 -17.01 -11.03 37.01
N PRO A 104 -16.73 -10.20 35.99
CA PRO A 104 -16.95 -10.54 34.58
C PRO A 104 -15.77 -11.31 33.95
N ALA A 105 -14.69 -11.48 34.72
CA ALA A 105 -13.49 -12.16 34.22
C ALA A 105 -13.79 -13.66 34.04
N PRO A 106 -13.29 -14.30 32.97
CA PRO A 106 -13.44 -15.75 32.78
C PRO A 106 -12.87 -16.51 33.99
N SER A 107 -13.44 -17.69 34.24
CA SER A 107 -13.33 -18.42 35.51
C SER A 107 -11.92 -18.39 36.11
N ASN A 108 -11.86 -17.93 37.37
CA ASN A 108 -10.67 -17.94 38.22
C ASN A 108 -9.55 -16.94 37.85
N ALA A 109 -9.87 -15.81 37.22
CA ALA A 109 -8.92 -14.72 36.97
C ALA A 109 -9.03 -13.58 38.00
N TYR A 110 -7.90 -12.92 38.28
CA TYR A 110 -7.92 -11.65 39.01
C TYR A 110 -8.45 -10.53 38.13
N LEU A 111 -9.24 -9.64 38.72
CA LEU A 111 -9.73 -8.44 38.07
C LEU A 111 -9.24 -7.21 38.85
N ARG A 112 -8.67 -6.23 38.15
CA ARG A 112 -8.23 -4.95 38.74
C ARG A 112 -9.02 -3.83 38.13
N GLY A 113 -9.58 -2.96 38.95
CA GLY A 113 -10.42 -1.88 38.45
C GLY A 113 -10.37 -0.61 39.26
N ILE A 114 -11.01 0.40 38.70
CA ILE A 114 -11.23 1.70 39.30
C ILE A 114 -12.69 2.08 39.11
N GLN A 115 -13.35 2.41 40.20
CA GLN A 115 -14.55 3.23 40.19
C GLN A 115 -14.11 4.67 39.94
N THR A 116 -14.42 5.19 38.75
CA THR A 116 -14.00 6.53 38.33
C THR A 116 -14.80 7.62 39.02
N VAL A 117 -16.09 7.38 39.22
CA VAL A 117 -17.02 8.22 39.99
C VAL A 117 -17.91 7.29 40.78
N GLY A 118 -18.10 7.59 42.06
CA GLY A 118 -18.95 6.84 42.97
C GLY A 118 -19.62 7.76 43.97
N GLN A 119 -20.85 7.44 44.31
CA GLN A 119 -21.63 7.98 45.41
C GLN A 119 -22.55 6.87 45.92
N ASN A 120 -23.31 7.14 46.98
CA ASN A 120 -24.21 6.16 47.59
C ASN A 120 -25.11 5.47 46.53
N ASN A 121 -24.83 4.18 46.30
CA ASN A 121 -25.44 3.28 45.33
C ASN A 121 -25.41 3.75 43.86
N ILE A 122 -24.54 4.68 43.45
CA ILE A 122 -24.39 5.07 42.04
C ILE A 122 -22.91 5.15 41.70
N GLY A 123 -22.48 4.45 40.65
CA GLY A 123 -21.08 4.45 40.25
C GLY A 123 -20.83 3.97 38.83
N THR A 124 -19.67 4.35 38.31
CA THR A 124 -19.17 3.90 37.01
C THR A 124 -17.67 3.72 37.02
N GLY A 125 -17.17 2.77 36.24
CA GLY A 125 -15.75 2.52 36.18
C GLY A 125 -15.33 1.50 35.15
N PHE A 126 -14.07 1.10 35.27
CA PHE A 126 -13.43 0.17 34.37
C PHE A 126 -12.62 -0.85 35.14
N ALA A 127 -12.49 -2.05 34.58
CA ALA A 127 -11.63 -3.09 35.11
C ALA A 127 -10.98 -3.89 34.00
N VAL A 128 -9.82 -4.47 34.28
CA VAL A 128 -9.06 -5.30 33.34
C VAL A 128 -8.65 -6.58 34.06
N ASP A 129 -8.82 -7.72 33.40
CA ASP A 129 -8.37 -9.01 33.92
C ASP A 129 -6.90 -9.31 33.58
N THR A 130 -6.36 -10.41 34.10
CA THR A 130 -4.98 -10.82 33.84
C THR A 130 -4.68 -11.25 32.40
N SER A 131 -5.72 -11.46 31.58
CA SER A 131 -5.60 -11.80 30.16
C SER A 131 -5.70 -10.57 29.25
N GLY A 132 -5.92 -9.37 29.82
CA GLY A 132 -6.06 -8.12 29.09
C GLY A 132 -7.47 -7.83 28.58
N ASN A 133 -8.49 -8.61 29.00
CA ASN A 133 -9.88 -8.25 28.69
C ASN A 133 -10.29 -7.04 29.53
N ALA A 134 -10.78 -6.01 28.87
CA ALA A 134 -11.27 -4.79 29.52
C ALA A 134 -12.79 -4.81 29.66
N TYR A 135 -13.28 -4.24 30.75
CA TYR A 135 -14.67 -4.19 31.10
C TYR A 135 -15.04 -2.79 31.60
N TYR A 136 -16.17 -2.28 31.13
CA TYR A 136 -16.85 -1.12 31.68
C TYR A 136 -17.96 -1.58 32.63
N PHE A 137 -18.20 -0.81 33.68
CA PHE A 137 -19.36 -1.02 34.54
C PHE A 137 -20.10 0.27 34.89
N TYR A 138 -21.38 0.09 35.18
CA TYR A 138 -22.24 1.12 35.72
C TYR A 138 -23.30 0.51 36.63
N TYR A 139 -23.61 1.20 37.72
CA TYR A 139 -24.77 0.92 38.55
C TYR A 139 -25.40 2.20 39.09
N ASN A 140 -26.69 2.13 39.41
CA ASN A 140 -27.44 3.22 40.03
C ASN A 140 -28.22 2.73 41.25
N SER A 141 -28.94 3.65 41.92
CA SER A 141 -29.59 3.38 43.21
C SER A 141 -30.67 2.29 43.18
N THR A 142 -31.08 1.81 41.99
CA THR A 142 -32.03 0.72 41.81
C THR A 142 -31.38 -0.63 41.55
N HIS A 143 -30.07 -0.65 41.24
CA HIS A 143 -29.33 -1.87 41.00
C HIS A 143 -28.85 -2.48 42.32
N ILE A 144 -28.80 -3.81 42.36
CA ILE A 144 -28.30 -4.60 43.49
C ILE A 144 -27.02 -5.38 43.13
N SER A 145 -26.50 -5.18 41.93
CA SER A 145 -25.29 -5.81 41.40
C SER A 145 -24.69 -4.95 40.28
N ILE A 146 -23.44 -5.24 39.91
CA ILE A 146 -22.80 -4.61 38.76
C ILE A 146 -23.22 -5.29 37.46
N THR A 147 -23.62 -4.49 36.47
CA THR A 147 -23.69 -4.94 35.08
C THR A 147 -22.39 -4.61 34.35
N TRP A 148 -21.71 -5.64 33.86
CA TRP A 148 -20.43 -5.51 33.16
C TRP A 148 -20.60 -5.54 31.65
N THR A 149 -19.90 -4.65 30.96
CA THR A 149 -19.82 -4.61 29.50
C THR A 149 -18.37 -4.82 29.06
N GLN A 150 -18.08 -5.92 28.37
CA GLN A 150 -16.75 -6.17 27.81
C GLN A 150 -16.45 -5.18 26.68
N LEU A 151 -15.22 -4.66 26.64
CA LEU A 151 -14.71 -3.75 25.61
C LEU A 151 -13.57 -4.43 24.82
N PRO A 152 -13.62 -4.45 23.47
CA PRO A 152 -14.78 -4.12 22.64
C PRO A 152 -15.92 -5.13 22.83
N THR A 153 -17.15 -4.68 22.59
CA THR A 153 -18.34 -5.53 22.66
C THR A 153 -18.30 -6.65 21.62
N ALA A 154 -19.04 -7.74 21.83
CA ALA A 154 -19.15 -8.82 20.84
C ALA A 154 -19.63 -8.28 19.47
N ALA A 155 -20.59 -7.36 19.46
CA ALA A 155 -21.08 -6.72 18.25
C ALA A 155 -20.00 -5.90 17.52
N GLU A 156 -19.11 -5.22 18.25
CA GLU A 156 -17.97 -4.51 17.65
C GLU A 156 -16.93 -5.49 17.09
N LYS A 157 -16.62 -6.57 17.81
CA LYS A 157 -15.75 -7.64 17.32
C LYS A 157 -16.32 -8.25 16.05
N ASP A 158 -17.62 -8.55 16.01
CA ASP A 158 -18.30 -9.08 14.82
C ASP A 158 -18.29 -8.09 13.67
N LYS A 159 -18.51 -6.80 13.94
CA LYS A 159 -18.42 -5.73 12.92
C LYS A 159 -17.01 -5.63 12.34
N TRP A 160 -15.97 -5.71 13.16
CA TRP A 160 -14.57 -5.66 12.71
C TRP A 160 -14.20 -6.91 11.91
N ASN A 161 -14.57 -8.09 12.41
CA ASN A 161 -14.37 -9.37 11.71
C ASN A 161 -15.16 -9.42 10.39
N SER A 162 -16.29 -8.70 10.31
CA SER A 162 -17.10 -8.54 9.10
C SER A 162 -16.68 -7.37 8.21
N GLY A 163 -15.65 -6.60 8.58
CA GLY A 163 -15.20 -5.41 7.84
C GLY A 163 -14.71 -5.72 6.42
N GLN A 164 -14.35 -6.97 6.14
CA GLN A 164 -14.09 -7.48 4.80
C GLN A 164 -14.85 -8.79 4.57
N LEU A 165 -16.12 -8.68 4.15
CA LEU A 165 -17.00 -9.82 3.88
C LEU A 165 -16.44 -10.81 2.85
N TYR A 166 -15.56 -10.34 1.95
CA TYR A 166 -14.90 -11.19 0.96
C TYR A 166 -13.39 -10.89 0.89
N LYS A 167 -12.57 -11.87 1.27
CA LYS A 167 -11.10 -11.75 1.15
C LYS A 167 -10.73 -11.65 -0.33
N LEU A 168 -10.01 -10.59 -0.74
CA LEU A 168 -9.54 -10.48 -2.12
C LEU A 168 -8.33 -11.41 -2.38
N THR A 169 -7.53 -11.68 -1.35
CA THR A 169 -6.31 -12.50 -1.37
C THR A 169 -6.37 -13.60 -0.30
N GLN A 170 -5.32 -14.41 -0.18
CA GLN A 170 -5.09 -15.28 0.98
C GLN A 170 -4.59 -14.45 2.18
N ASP A 171 -4.61 -15.06 3.38
CA ASP A 171 -4.10 -14.42 4.62
C ASP A 171 -2.59 -14.17 4.59
N SER A 172 -1.86 -14.89 3.73
CA SER A 172 -0.45 -14.65 3.44
C SER A 172 -0.19 -13.41 2.57
N GLY A 173 -1.24 -12.80 2.01
CA GLY A 173 -1.13 -11.75 0.99
C GLY A 173 -1.02 -12.29 -0.45
N ASP A 174 -0.96 -13.61 -0.62
CA ASP A 174 -0.86 -14.24 -1.94
C ASP A 174 -2.18 -14.22 -2.73
N ARG A 175 -2.07 -14.32 -4.05
CA ARG A 175 -3.22 -14.59 -4.93
C ARG A 175 -3.81 -15.96 -4.60
N LYS A 176 -5.13 -16.09 -4.67
CA LYS A 176 -5.82 -17.36 -4.44
C LYS A 176 -5.48 -18.35 -5.56
N PRO A 177 -4.89 -19.53 -5.27
CA PRO A 177 -4.70 -20.55 -6.28
C PRO A 177 -6.05 -21.11 -6.72
N LEU A 178 -6.20 -21.39 -8.01
CA LEU A 178 -7.38 -22.07 -8.54
C LEU A 178 -7.12 -23.59 -8.67
N PRO A 179 -8.18 -24.41 -8.73
CA PRO A 179 -8.06 -25.85 -8.93
C PRO A 179 -7.20 -26.22 -10.15
N THR A 180 -6.41 -27.28 -10.04
CA THR A 180 -5.52 -27.78 -11.10
C THR A 180 -6.17 -28.86 -11.96
N VAL A 181 -7.48 -28.73 -12.21
CA VAL A 181 -8.25 -29.62 -13.08
C VAL A 181 -8.26 -29.02 -14.48
N LEU A 182 -7.93 -29.81 -15.51
CA LEU A 182 -7.94 -29.35 -16.91
C LEU A 182 -9.30 -28.73 -17.24
N ASP A 183 -9.28 -27.49 -17.74
CA ASP A 183 -10.48 -26.70 -18.05
C ASP A 183 -11.50 -26.60 -16.89
N GLY A 184 -11.06 -26.82 -15.65
CA GLY A 184 -11.94 -26.96 -14.49
C GLY A 184 -12.43 -25.64 -13.89
N THR A 185 -11.84 -24.50 -14.28
CA THR A 185 -12.26 -23.19 -13.78
C THR A 185 -12.69 -22.27 -14.92
N ASP A 186 -13.95 -21.85 -14.91
CA ASP A 186 -14.45 -20.77 -15.76
C ASP A 186 -14.12 -19.41 -15.13
N ILE A 187 -13.28 -18.63 -15.80
CA ILE A 187 -12.90 -17.27 -15.36
C ILE A 187 -14.12 -16.37 -15.17
N LEU A 188 -15.15 -16.49 -16.02
CA LEU A 188 -16.33 -15.63 -15.96
C LEU A 188 -17.21 -15.95 -14.74
N SER A 189 -17.08 -17.16 -14.18
CA SER A 189 -17.79 -17.59 -12.98
C SER A 189 -17.13 -17.13 -11.68
N LEU A 190 -15.86 -16.72 -11.72
CA LEU A 190 -15.11 -16.35 -10.52
C LEU A 190 -15.78 -15.20 -9.75
N PRO A 191 -15.91 -15.29 -8.42
CA PRO A 191 -16.33 -14.16 -7.60
C PRO A 191 -15.25 -13.06 -7.56
N PRO A 192 -15.57 -11.84 -7.08
CA PRO A 192 -14.59 -10.77 -6.94
C PRO A 192 -13.38 -11.20 -6.13
N GLY A 193 -12.16 -11.01 -6.62
CA GLY A 193 -10.95 -11.50 -5.95
C GLY A 193 -9.74 -11.50 -6.86
N ARG A 194 -8.59 -11.89 -6.29
CA ARG A 194 -7.32 -12.00 -6.98
C ARG A 194 -6.87 -13.46 -7.01
N TYR A 195 -6.75 -14.02 -8.20
CA TYR A 195 -6.48 -15.43 -8.43
C TYR A 195 -5.21 -15.64 -9.26
N SER A 196 -4.69 -16.88 -9.22
CA SER A 196 -3.59 -17.34 -10.07
C SER A 196 -3.78 -18.79 -10.48
N ALA A 197 -3.52 -19.10 -11.76
CA ALA A 197 -3.55 -20.46 -12.30
C ALA A 197 -2.80 -20.57 -13.62
N ALA A 198 -2.39 -21.79 -13.97
CA ALA A 198 -1.95 -22.11 -15.33
C ALA A 198 -3.14 -22.13 -16.30
N GLY A 199 -2.95 -21.62 -17.52
CA GLY A 199 -4.02 -21.44 -18.51
C GLY A 199 -4.71 -22.74 -18.95
N GLN A 200 -4.03 -23.89 -18.83
CA GLN A 200 -4.60 -25.20 -19.12
C GLN A 200 -5.73 -25.60 -18.14
N TYR A 201 -5.81 -24.97 -16.97
CA TYR A 201 -6.89 -25.21 -16.00
C TYR A 201 -8.05 -24.22 -16.13
N LEU A 202 -7.97 -23.29 -17.10
CA LEU A 202 -8.89 -22.17 -17.25
C LEU A 202 -9.70 -22.26 -18.55
N THR A 203 -11.01 -22.05 -18.46
CA THR A 203 -11.89 -21.80 -19.61
C THR A 203 -12.25 -20.32 -19.71
N ASN A 204 -12.76 -19.89 -20.87
CA ASN A 204 -13.08 -18.49 -21.17
C ASN A 204 -11.91 -17.50 -21.01
N LYS A 205 -10.68 -17.97 -21.24
CA LYS A 205 -9.45 -17.15 -21.31
C LYS A 205 -9.26 -16.55 -22.73
N PRO A 206 -8.47 -15.48 -22.89
CA PRO A 206 -8.23 -14.85 -24.19
C PRO A 206 -7.33 -15.64 -25.15
N THR A 207 -6.78 -16.78 -24.72
CA THR A 207 -5.83 -17.60 -25.49
C THR A 207 -6.31 -19.04 -25.67
N THR A 208 -5.82 -19.73 -26.68
CA THR A 208 -6.10 -21.15 -26.94
C THR A 208 -4.87 -22.00 -26.64
N ASN A 209 -5.06 -23.20 -26.07
CA ASN A 209 -3.99 -24.17 -25.78
C ASN A 209 -2.77 -23.58 -25.05
N ASP A 210 -3.01 -22.71 -24.06
CA ASP A 210 -1.97 -21.98 -23.35
C ASP A 210 -1.78 -22.52 -21.92
N SER A 211 -0.58 -22.99 -21.60
CA SER A 211 -0.20 -23.52 -20.27
C SER A 211 0.52 -22.49 -19.40
N SER A 212 0.70 -21.25 -19.87
CA SER A 212 1.35 -20.18 -19.11
C SER A 212 0.55 -19.82 -17.85
N PHE A 213 1.21 -19.24 -16.86
CA PHE A 213 0.53 -18.73 -15.67
C PHE A 213 -0.20 -17.41 -15.93
N PHE A 214 -1.40 -17.29 -15.39
CA PHE A 214 -2.26 -16.12 -15.46
C PHE A 214 -2.52 -15.57 -14.07
N ASN A 215 -2.31 -14.26 -13.91
CA ASN A 215 -2.82 -13.48 -12.80
C ASN A 215 -4.19 -12.92 -13.19
N ILE A 216 -5.22 -13.21 -12.39
CA ILE A 216 -6.61 -12.88 -12.69
C ILE A 216 -7.15 -11.98 -11.58
N ASP A 217 -7.63 -10.79 -11.92
CA ASP A 217 -8.33 -9.89 -11.00
C ASP A 217 -9.77 -9.75 -11.43
N VAL A 218 -10.68 -9.96 -10.49
CA VAL A 218 -12.13 -9.86 -10.69
C VAL A 218 -12.68 -8.83 -9.71
N GLU A 219 -13.38 -7.84 -10.24
CA GLU A 219 -14.20 -6.90 -9.48
C GLU A 219 -15.62 -6.97 -10.04
N GLY A 220 -16.65 -6.71 -9.23
CA GLY A 220 -18.00 -6.83 -9.74
C GLY A 220 -19.08 -6.33 -8.78
N ILE A 221 -20.26 -6.15 -9.35
CA ILE A 221 -21.49 -5.80 -8.65
C ILE A 221 -22.64 -6.63 -9.25
N ASP A 222 -23.30 -7.41 -8.41
CA ASP A 222 -24.39 -8.31 -8.83
C ASP A 222 -23.92 -9.24 -9.99
N THR A 223 -24.54 -9.15 -11.16
CA THR A 223 -24.23 -9.95 -12.36
C THR A 223 -23.11 -9.35 -13.21
N ARG A 224 -22.67 -8.13 -12.92
CA ARG A 224 -21.64 -7.42 -13.69
C ARG A 224 -20.26 -7.65 -13.11
N LYS A 225 -19.26 -7.77 -13.99
CA LYS A 225 -17.87 -8.00 -13.59
C LYS A 225 -16.91 -7.24 -14.50
N ASP A 226 -15.87 -6.68 -13.91
CA ASP A 226 -14.65 -6.29 -14.60
C ASP A 226 -13.58 -7.32 -14.30
N ILE A 227 -13.00 -7.88 -15.35
CA ILE A 227 -12.03 -8.96 -15.26
C ILE A 227 -10.75 -8.54 -15.97
N ARG A 228 -9.63 -8.68 -15.30
CA ARG A 228 -8.30 -8.32 -15.78
C ARG A 228 -7.39 -9.54 -15.71
N LEU A 229 -6.76 -9.88 -16.83
CA LEU A 229 -5.87 -11.02 -16.96
C LEU A 229 -4.49 -10.56 -17.39
N CYS A 230 -3.47 -11.01 -16.68
CA CYS A 230 -2.07 -10.86 -17.09
C CYS A 230 -1.43 -12.25 -17.25
N ARG A 231 -0.94 -12.56 -18.44
CA ARG A 231 -0.08 -13.72 -18.67
C ARG A 231 1.32 -13.38 -18.20
N SER A 232 1.78 -14.05 -17.15
CA SER A 232 2.95 -13.61 -16.39
C SER A 232 4.28 -13.77 -17.12
N PHE A 233 4.35 -14.65 -18.13
CA PHE A 233 5.60 -14.93 -18.85
C PHE A 233 6.04 -13.78 -19.76
N ASP A 234 5.10 -13.12 -20.44
CA ASP A 234 5.37 -12.07 -21.42
C ASP A 234 4.64 -10.75 -21.13
N ASN A 235 3.96 -10.68 -19.98
CA ASN A 235 3.19 -9.53 -19.52
C ASN A 235 2.08 -9.10 -20.48
N LEU A 236 1.59 -10.01 -21.34
CA LEU A 236 0.40 -9.71 -22.11
C LEU A 236 -0.79 -9.53 -21.18
N TYR A 237 -1.51 -8.44 -21.41
CA TYR A 237 -2.61 -8.03 -20.55
C TYR A 237 -3.90 -7.95 -21.35
N TRP A 238 -4.98 -8.46 -20.77
CA TRP A 238 -6.32 -8.35 -21.30
C TRP A 238 -7.28 -7.87 -20.24
N PHE A 239 -8.32 -7.18 -20.67
CA PHE A 239 -9.49 -6.90 -19.86
C PHE A 239 -10.75 -7.38 -20.57
N GLY A 240 -11.75 -7.71 -19.78
CA GLY A 240 -13.06 -8.14 -20.24
C GLY A 240 -14.11 -7.69 -19.24
N THR A 241 -15.32 -7.43 -19.74
CA THR A 241 -16.43 -6.98 -18.91
C THR A 241 -17.62 -7.91 -19.12
N VAL A 242 -18.24 -8.32 -18.02
CA VAL A 242 -19.57 -8.93 -17.98
C VAL A 242 -20.56 -7.80 -17.68
N HIS A 243 -21.47 -7.51 -18.61
CA HIS A 243 -22.45 -6.43 -18.50
C HIS A 243 -23.80 -6.96 -17.96
N THR A 244 -24.88 -6.27 -18.33
CA THR A 244 -26.22 -6.45 -17.78
C THR A 244 -26.76 -7.78 -18.29
N GLY A 245 -27.35 -8.57 -17.40
CA GLY A 245 -27.84 -9.91 -17.74
C GLY A 245 -26.74 -10.95 -17.89
N GLY A 246 -25.52 -10.68 -17.40
CA GLY A 246 -24.40 -11.64 -17.47
C GLY A 246 -23.73 -11.73 -18.85
N GLU A 247 -23.98 -10.78 -19.74
CA GLU A 247 -23.42 -10.80 -21.10
C GLU A 247 -21.92 -10.44 -21.09
N PHE A 248 -21.07 -11.38 -21.48
CA PHE A 248 -19.64 -11.13 -21.65
C PHE A 248 -19.35 -10.37 -22.95
N LYS A 249 -18.69 -9.21 -22.88
CA LYS A 249 -18.41 -8.34 -24.03
C LYS A 249 -17.13 -8.69 -24.79
N GLY A 250 -16.53 -9.83 -24.48
CA GLY A 250 -15.30 -10.32 -25.09
C GLY A 250 -14.04 -9.75 -24.45
N TRP A 251 -12.91 -10.40 -24.74
CA TRP A 251 -11.59 -9.96 -24.30
C TRP A 251 -11.04 -8.86 -25.20
N LYS A 252 -10.42 -7.85 -24.59
CA LYS A 252 -9.64 -6.82 -25.27
C LYS A 252 -8.21 -6.84 -24.75
N ARG A 253 -7.25 -6.99 -25.66
CA ARG A 253 -5.81 -6.96 -25.35
C ARG A 253 -5.35 -5.51 -25.20
N MET A 254 -4.57 -5.23 -24.16
CA MET A 254 -3.83 -3.97 -24.05
C MET A 254 -2.51 -4.08 -24.81
N ILE A 255 -2.23 -3.05 -25.61
CA ILE A 255 -1.03 -2.93 -26.46
C ILE A 255 -0.02 -2.03 -25.76
N THR A 256 1.27 -2.35 -25.90
CA THR A 256 2.40 -1.60 -25.31
C THR A 256 3.29 -1.00 -26.40
N ASP A 257 4.31 -0.22 -26.03
CA ASP A 257 5.31 0.28 -26.97
C ASP A 257 6.10 -0.87 -27.63
N SER A 258 6.25 -2.01 -26.94
CA SER A 258 6.90 -3.20 -27.49
C SER A 258 6.16 -3.76 -28.72
N ASP A 259 4.84 -3.61 -28.77
CA ASP A 259 3.99 -4.04 -29.86
C ASP A 259 4.07 -3.11 -31.09
N ALA A 260 4.54 -1.87 -30.89
CA ALA A 260 4.80 -0.94 -31.98
C ALA A 260 6.13 -1.27 -32.70
N LYS A 261 6.97 -2.14 -32.14
CA LYS A 261 8.24 -2.54 -32.75
C LYS A 261 7.99 -3.47 -33.94
N LEU A 262 8.30 -2.99 -35.14
CA LEU A 262 8.18 -3.75 -36.37
C LEU A 262 9.28 -4.81 -36.47
N ASN A 263 8.90 -6.08 -36.49
CA ASN A 263 9.80 -7.19 -36.80
C ASN A 263 9.94 -7.35 -38.32
N TRP A 264 10.90 -6.63 -38.90
CA TRP A 264 11.15 -6.61 -40.35
C TRP A 264 11.61 -7.97 -40.89
N LYS A 265 10.84 -8.54 -41.81
CA LYS A 265 11.22 -9.68 -42.65
C LYS A 265 11.73 -9.18 -43.99
N PHE A 266 12.64 -9.93 -44.62
CA PHE A 266 13.25 -9.57 -45.90
C PHE A 266 12.86 -10.59 -46.98
N PRO A 267 11.81 -10.34 -47.77
CA PRO A 267 11.41 -11.25 -48.84
C PRO A 267 12.50 -11.48 -49.89
N THR A 268 12.53 -12.69 -50.45
CA THR A 268 13.42 -12.99 -51.58
C THR A 268 12.89 -12.30 -52.84
N ILE A 269 13.73 -11.45 -53.43
CA ILE A 269 13.46 -10.82 -54.73
C ILE A 269 13.72 -11.84 -55.85
N ARG A 270 12.84 -11.91 -56.86
CA ARG A 270 12.86 -12.93 -57.93
C ARG A 270 12.61 -12.31 -59.30
N ASN A 271 12.60 -13.14 -60.35
CA ASN A 271 12.17 -12.77 -61.70
C ASN A 271 12.92 -11.57 -62.30
N GLY A 272 14.25 -11.60 -62.13
CA GLY A 272 15.18 -10.60 -62.66
C GLY A 272 15.23 -9.29 -61.87
N TRP A 273 14.34 -9.10 -60.89
CA TRP A 273 14.38 -7.96 -59.98
C TRP A 273 15.56 -8.09 -59.03
N LYS A 274 16.11 -6.96 -58.60
CA LYS A 274 17.18 -6.87 -57.61
C LYS A 274 16.91 -5.72 -56.68
N THR A 275 17.42 -5.79 -55.45
CA THR A 275 17.45 -4.64 -54.54
C THR A 275 18.22 -3.50 -55.21
N TYR A 276 17.61 -2.32 -55.26
CA TYR A 276 18.25 -1.12 -55.76
C TYR A 276 19.46 -0.74 -54.88
N LYS A 277 20.51 -0.19 -55.49
CA LYS A 277 21.69 0.32 -54.78
C LYS A 277 21.93 1.76 -55.21
N SER A 278 22.08 2.66 -54.24
CA SER A 278 22.52 4.05 -54.47
C SER A 278 23.92 4.23 -53.90
N GLU A 279 24.68 5.18 -54.44
CA GLU A 279 26.00 5.55 -53.93
C GLU A 279 25.94 6.19 -52.53
N VAL A 280 24.78 6.75 -52.14
CA VAL A 280 24.60 7.52 -50.89
C VAL A 280 23.83 6.75 -49.82
N ASN A 281 22.93 5.85 -50.21
CA ASN A 281 22.14 5.03 -49.28
C ASN A 281 22.12 3.57 -49.76
N ASN A 282 22.65 2.68 -48.93
CA ASN A 282 22.91 1.29 -49.32
C ASN A 282 21.83 0.30 -48.84
N ASP A 283 20.85 0.71 -48.03
CA ASP A 283 19.81 -0.21 -47.52
C ASP A 283 18.42 0.07 -48.08
N TYR A 284 18.24 -0.23 -49.36
CA TYR A 284 16.94 -0.28 -50.04
C TYR A 284 16.32 -1.68 -50.08
N ARG A 285 16.81 -2.62 -49.24
CA ARG A 285 16.24 -3.97 -49.19
C ARG A 285 14.74 -3.88 -48.95
N VAL A 286 13.99 -4.64 -49.73
CA VAL A 286 12.56 -4.82 -49.49
C VAL A 286 12.41 -5.47 -48.13
N ARG A 287 11.66 -4.82 -47.28
CA ARG A 287 11.34 -5.27 -45.93
C ARG A 287 9.84 -5.16 -45.71
N VAL A 288 9.32 -6.16 -45.03
CA VAL A 288 7.89 -6.28 -44.73
C VAL A 288 7.73 -6.58 -43.25
N ALA A 289 6.89 -5.82 -42.56
CA ALA A 289 6.53 -6.09 -41.18
C ALA A 289 5.02 -5.93 -41.01
N LYS A 290 4.42 -6.77 -40.16
CA LYS A 290 3.04 -6.61 -39.71
C LYS A 290 3.07 -6.15 -38.26
N ASP A 291 2.41 -5.03 -37.96
CA ASP A 291 2.29 -4.54 -36.59
C ASP A 291 1.22 -5.31 -35.79
N ALA A 292 1.12 -5.02 -34.48
CA ALA A 292 0.13 -5.67 -33.61
C ALA A 292 -1.33 -5.31 -33.96
N LEU A 293 -1.56 -4.25 -34.74
CA LEU A 293 -2.86 -3.87 -35.27
C LEU A 293 -3.14 -4.54 -36.62
N GLY A 294 -2.25 -5.39 -37.14
CA GLY A 294 -2.42 -6.07 -38.42
C GLY A 294 -2.15 -5.18 -39.64
N ILE A 295 -1.53 -4.02 -39.47
CA ILE A 295 -1.05 -3.18 -40.57
C ILE A 295 0.27 -3.74 -41.07
N VAL A 296 0.31 -4.03 -42.37
CA VAL A 296 1.49 -4.46 -43.10
C VAL A 296 2.18 -3.24 -43.65
N HIS A 297 3.43 -3.05 -43.29
CA HIS A 297 4.33 -2.07 -43.86
C HIS A 297 5.23 -2.75 -44.87
N VAL A 298 5.20 -2.30 -46.11
CA VAL A 298 6.15 -2.69 -47.15
C VAL A 298 6.98 -1.46 -47.49
N THR A 299 8.31 -1.59 -47.44
CA THR A 299 9.21 -0.53 -47.87
C THR A 299 10.45 -1.11 -48.54
N GLY A 300 11.01 -0.38 -49.50
CA GLY A 300 12.22 -0.74 -50.23
C GLY A 300 12.22 -0.14 -51.62
N ALA A 301 13.28 -0.44 -52.37
CA ALA A 301 13.35 -0.12 -53.79
C ALA A 301 14.02 -1.25 -54.56
N ILE A 302 13.52 -1.50 -55.77
CA ILE A 302 13.99 -2.55 -56.66
C ILE A 302 14.33 -2.01 -58.05
N ALA A 303 15.12 -2.77 -58.80
CA ALA A 303 15.53 -2.44 -60.16
C ALA A 303 15.59 -3.68 -61.07
N GLY A 304 15.50 -3.48 -62.38
CA GLY A 304 15.57 -4.51 -63.41
C GLY A 304 14.25 -5.24 -63.65
N GLY A 305 14.30 -6.57 -63.58
CA GLY A 305 13.13 -7.46 -63.55
C GLY A 305 12.17 -7.47 -64.73
N THR A 306 11.20 -8.38 -64.64
CA THR A 306 10.13 -8.57 -65.61
C THR A 306 8.87 -7.86 -65.13
N LEU A 307 8.25 -7.07 -66.02
CA LEU A 307 6.96 -6.41 -65.79
C LEU A 307 5.79 -7.36 -66.07
N GLY A 308 4.63 -7.05 -65.53
CA GLY A 308 3.38 -7.78 -65.74
C GLY A 308 2.93 -8.53 -64.47
N GLU A 309 2.16 -9.60 -64.64
CA GLU A 309 1.63 -10.40 -63.51
C GLU A 309 2.63 -11.44 -62.98
N VAL A 310 3.91 -11.08 -63.00
CA VAL A 310 5.02 -11.89 -62.51
C VAL A 310 5.53 -11.28 -61.20
N PRO A 311 5.59 -12.03 -60.09
CA PRO A 311 5.92 -11.44 -58.79
C PRO A 311 7.37 -10.97 -58.73
N ALA A 312 7.60 -9.74 -58.29
CA ALA A 312 8.92 -9.27 -57.89
C ALA A 312 9.37 -9.94 -56.59
N PHE A 313 8.42 -10.16 -55.67
CA PHE A 313 8.59 -10.93 -54.44
C PHE A 313 7.22 -11.39 -53.93
N THR A 314 7.23 -12.24 -52.91
CA THR A 314 6.02 -12.68 -52.19
C THR A 314 6.09 -12.16 -50.76
N LEU A 315 4.99 -11.63 -50.25
CA LEU A 315 4.87 -11.19 -48.87
C LEU A 315 5.06 -12.39 -47.92
N PRO A 316 5.63 -12.17 -46.73
CA PRO A 316 5.72 -13.24 -45.73
C PRO A 316 4.33 -13.73 -45.31
N GLU A 317 4.26 -14.98 -44.87
CA GLU A 317 3.04 -15.58 -44.35
C GLU A 317 2.37 -14.70 -43.29
N GLY A 318 1.06 -14.50 -43.45
CA GLY A 318 0.22 -13.69 -42.58
C GLY A 318 0.28 -12.19 -42.87
N CYS A 319 0.97 -11.76 -43.92
CA CYS A 319 1.02 -10.37 -44.39
C CYS A 319 0.21 -10.16 -45.69
N GLU A 320 -0.53 -11.16 -46.15
CA GLU A 320 -1.29 -11.08 -47.40
C GLU A 320 -2.51 -10.15 -47.23
N PRO A 321 -2.90 -9.41 -48.27
CA PRO A 321 -4.07 -8.52 -48.18
C PRO A 321 -5.40 -9.29 -48.27
N PRO A 322 -6.49 -8.77 -47.69
CA PRO A 322 -7.83 -9.40 -47.73
C PRO A 322 -8.48 -9.37 -49.11
N PHE A 323 -8.05 -8.46 -49.98
CA PHE A 323 -8.51 -8.30 -51.36
C PHE A 323 -7.34 -7.82 -52.23
N PRO A 324 -7.41 -7.96 -53.56
CA PRO A 324 -6.33 -7.51 -54.41
C PRO A 324 -6.11 -5.99 -54.31
N LEU A 325 -4.85 -5.56 -54.18
CA LEU A 325 -4.49 -4.15 -54.02
C LEU A 325 -3.74 -3.63 -55.24
N TYR A 326 -4.05 -2.41 -55.65
CA TYR A 326 -3.30 -1.68 -56.66
C TYR A 326 -2.67 -0.44 -56.03
N ASN A 327 -1.36 -0.28 -56.20
CA ASN A 327 -0.60 0.83 -55.66
C ASN A 327 0.14 1.57 -56.79
N VAL A 328 0.38 2.86 -56.58
CA VAL A 328 1.24 3.67 -57.45
C VAL A 328 2.55 3.89 -56.71
N GLY A 329 3.65 3.34 -57.24
CA GLY A 329 4.99 3.55 -56.71
C GLY A 329 5.76 4.61 -57.50
N ILE A 330 6.77 5.23 -56.88
CA ILE A 330 7.68 6.17 -57.55
C ILE A 330 8.68 5.36 -58.39
N ALA A 331 8.93 5.78 -59.64
CA ALA A 331 9.81 5.07 -60.57
C ALA A 331 11.03 5.88 -61.02
N SER A 332 11.53 6.78 -60.16
CA SER A 332 12.70 7.64 -60.41
C SER A 332 13.44 7.98 -59.12
N SER A 333 14.78 7.93 -59.12
CA SER A 333 15.62 8.30 -57.98
C SER A 333 16.17 9.73 -58.05
N THR A 334 16.28 10.30 -59.26
CA THR A 334 16.89 11.62 -59.51
C THR A 334 15.94 12.63 -60.16
N GLY A 335 14.72 12.24 -60.51
CA GLY A 335 13.75 13.13 -61.17
C GLY A 335 14.23 13.56 -62.56
N GLY A 336 14.23 12.65 -63.54
CA GLY A 336 14.79 12.90 -64.87
C GLY A 336 13.76 13.05 -66.00
N PHE A 337 13.78 14.22 -66.65
CA PHE A 337 13.18 14.67 -67.93
C PHE A 337 11.88 13.98 -68.43
N LYS A 338 10.78 14.76 -68.43
CA LYS A 338 9.42 14.48 -68.95
C LYS A 338 8.35 13.99 -67.95
N GLY A 339 8.16 14.73 -66.86
CA GLY A 339 6.96 14.61 -66.01
C GLY A 339 7.01 13.52 -64.92
N PRO A 340 5.88 13.26 -64.23
CA PRO A 340 5.81 12.30 -63.12
C PRO A 340 6.14 10.87 -63.56
N GLN A 341 7.10 10.23 -62.89
CA GLN A 341 7.54 8.86 -63.18
C GLN A 341 7.03 7.91 -62.10
N PHE A 342 6.18 6.97 -62.50
CA PHE A 342 5.48 6.09 -61.57
C PHE A 342 5.35 4.67 -62.13
N SER A 343 5.19 3.72 -61.22
CA SER A 343 4.93 2.32 -61.51
C SER A 343 3.54 1.93 -61.03
N ARG A 344 2.85 1.09 -61.81
CA ARG A 344 1.63 0.41 -61.37
C ARG A 344 2.02 -0.90 -60.69
N GLN A 345 1.64 -1.05 -59.43
CA GLN A 345 1.97 -2.19 -58.60
C GLN A 345 0.70 -2.93 -58.22
N TYR A 346 0.80 -4.24 -58.09
CA TYR A 346 -0.32 -5.12 -57.77
C TYR A 346 0.07 -6.11 -56.69
N ILE A 347 -0.77 -6.24 -55.67
CA ILE A 347 -0.62 -7.22 -54.60
C ILE A 347 -1.81 -8.16 -54.65
N ALA A 348 -1.56 -9.41 -54.99
CA ALA A 348 -2.59 -10.45 -54.97
C ALA A 348 -2.90 -10.92 -53.54
N THR A 349 -4.07 -11.53 -53.33
CA THR A 349 -4.52 -12.07 -52.04
C THR A 349 -3.70 -13.26 -51.55
N ASP A 350 -2.89 -13.85 -52.42
CA ASP A 350 -1.89 -14.88 -52.10
C ASP A 350 -0.52 -14.27 -51.71
N GLY A 351 -0.42 -12.94 -51.62
CA GLY A 351 0.78 -12.22 -51.21
C GLY A 351 1.78 -11.95 -52.34
N ARG A 352 1.51 -12.32 -53.61
CA ARG A 352 2.40 -11.95 -54.72
C ARG A 352 2.39 -10.44 -54.95
N PHE A 353 3.56 -9.81 -54.88
CA PHE A 353 3.77 -8.40 -55.18
C PHE A 353 4.36 -8.27 -56.59
N CYS A 354 3.59 -7.74 -57.53
CA CYS A 354 3.93 -7.61 -58.94
C CYS A 354 4.12 -6.14 -59.33
N ILE A 355 5.10 -5.86 -60.20
CA ILE A 355 5.20 -4.57 -60.88
C ILE A 355 4.59 -4.76 -62.27
N GLN A 356 3.37 -4.27 -62.47
CA GLN A 356 2.63 -4.51 -63.70
C GLN A 356 3.13 -3.63 -64.85
N ASP A 357 3.43 -2.37 -64.57
CA ASP A 357 3.89 -1.41 -65.58
C ASP A 357 4.67 -0.25 -64.94
N THR A 358 5.44 0.49 -65.75
CA THR A 358 6.15 1.71 -65.33
C THR A 358 6.23 2.75 -66.46
N THR A 359 6.10 4.03 -66.12
CA THR A 359 6.24 5.14 -67.09
C THR A 359 7.70 5.57 -67.31
N SER A 360 8.65 4.96 -66.60
CA SER A 360 10.09 5.19 -66.73
C SER A 360 10.83 3.90 -67.06
N ASN A 361 12.17 3.95 -67.09
CA ASN A 361 12.97 2.74 -67.12
C ASN A 361 12.82 1.95 -65.80
N LYS A 362 13.36 0.72 -65.76
CA LYS A 362 13.25 -0.14 -64.58
C LYS A 362 14.44 0.03 -63.64
N ASP A 363 15.14 1.15 -63.69
CA ASP A 363 16.39 1.33 -62.94
C ASP A 363 16.14 1.64 -61.46
N PHE A 364 14.95 2.14 -61.14
CA PHE A 364 14.53 2.43 -59.77
C PHE A 364 13.01 2.40 -59.64
N ILE A 365 12.48 1.52 -58.78
CA ILE A 365 11.06 1.45 -58.43
C ILE A 365 10.94 1.32 -56.92
N VAL A 366 10.25 2.27 -56.29
CA VAL A 366 9.94 2.25 -54.87
C VAL A 366 8.76 1.33 -54.62
N VAL A 367 8.92 0.38 -53.70
CA VAL A 367 7.83 -0.46 -53.18
C VAL A 367 7.53 0.00 -51.75
N ASN A 368 6.69 1.02 -51.62
CA ASN A 368 6.31 1.61 -50.35
C ASN A 368 4.79 1.69 -50.22
N CYS A 369 4.21 0.87 -49.35
CA CYS A 369 2.79 0.89 -49.09
C CYS A 369 2.47 0.37 -47.68
N MET A 370 1.30 0.76 -47.17
CA MET A 370 0.74 0.24 -45.94
C MET A 370 -0.69 -0.24 -46.20
N PHE A 371 -1.04 -1.41 -45.68
CA PHE A 371 -2.40 -1.95 -45.82
C PHE A 371 -2.71 -2.91 -44.67
N LYS A 372 -3.99 -3.18 -44.43
CA LYS A 372 -4.43 -4.16 -43.43
C LYS A 372 -4.27 -5.58 -44.00
N ALA A 373 -3.63 -6.49 -43.27
CA ALA A 373 -3.56 -7.90 -43.62
C ALA A 373 -4.95 -8.56 -43.57
N LYS A 374 -5.11 -9.69 -44.27
CA LYS A 374 -6.27 -10.57 -44.12
C LYS A 374 -6.36 -11.08 -42.68
N GLU A 375 -7.58 -11.18 -42.16
CA GLU A 375 -7.87 -11.69 -40.82
C GLU A 375 -7.70 -13.21 -40.73
#